data_AF-A0A7C6P620-F1
#
_entry.id   AF-A0A7C6P620-F1
#
_cell.length_a   1.000
_cell.length_b   1.000
_cell.length_c   1.000
_cell.angle_alpha   90.00
_cell.angle_beta   90.00
_cell.angle_gamma   90.00
#
_symmetry.space_group_name_H-M   'P 1'
#
loop_
_entity.id
_entity.type
_entity.pdbx_description
1 polymer ?
#
loop_
_entity_poly.entity_id
_entity_poly.type
_entity_poly.pdbx_seq_one_letter_code
_entity_poly.pdbx_strand_id
1 'polypeptide(L)'
;MKKEKTIKINNEEEVIYYKGKYTYRDKSYKIREWYSLCASFRTFNEEEIELRYLPFNISPSYLKEMYIKNVRIATFYSVIAPLIFFFLAGLFFLIVPPMITTEQNSKIYYYIFGAFLILGSFIIFFQYLLGKRSCFIKIRRANRYHFITKKEYQEILRIFDIHIEKEKE
;
A
#
# COMPACT_ATOMS: atom_id res chain seq x y z
N MET A 1 20.87 3.41 -22.13
CA MET A 1 19.80 3.72 -21.15
C MET A 1 19.87 2.69 -20.02
N LYS A 2 20.26 3.06 -18.78
CA LYS A 2 20.35 2.10 -17.66
C LYS A 2 18.92 1.70 -17.23
N LYS A 3 18.44 0.53 -17.68
CA LYS A 3 17.18 -0.07 -17.18
C LYS A 3 17.41 -0.52 -15.73
N GLU A 4 16.56 -0.12 -14.79
CA GLU A 4 16.74 -0.47 -13.37
C GLU A 4 16.29 -1.90 -13.06
N LYS A 5 15.25 -2.41 -13.74
CA LYS A 5 14.84 -3.82 -13.67
C LYS A 5 13.95 -4.19 -14.86
N THR A 6 14.29 -5.25 -15.58
CA THR A 6 13.38 -5.90 -16.55
C THR A 6 12.85 -7.17 -15.90
N ILE A 7 11.54 -7.35 -15.88
CA ILE A 7 10.89 -8.55 -15.36
C ILE A 7 10.17 -9.22 -16.53
N LYS A 8 10.55 -10.47 -16.83
CA LYS A 8 9.82 -11.30 -17.78
C LYS A 8 8.61 -11.89 -17.07
N ILE A 9 7.43 -11.66 -17.63
CA ILE A 9 6.17 -12.06 -17.00
C ILE A 9 5.68 -13.40 -17.51
N ASN A 10 5.96 -13.78 -18.77
CA ASN A 10 5.52 -15.04 -19.41
C ASN A 10 6.47 -15.49 -20.56
N ASN A 11 7.79 -15.52 -20.34
CA ASN A 11 8.84 -15.78 -21.35
C ASN A 11 8.90 -14.82 -22.57
N GLU A 12 7.82 -14.12 -22.91
CA GLU A 12 7.69 -13.19 -24.05
C GLU A 12 7.44 -11.74 -23.62
N GLU A 13 6.69 -11.51 -22.53
CA GLU A 13 6.31 -10.16 -22.11
C GLU A 13 7.28 -9.55 -21.10
N GLU A 14 7.71 -8.31 -21.35
CA GLU A 14 8.58 -7.55 -20.46
C GLU A 14 7.82 -6.42 -19.77
N VAL A 15 7.90 -6.39 -18.45
CA VAL A 15 7.63 -5.17 -17.67
C VAL A 15 8.96 -4.52 -17.30
N ILE A 16 9.13 -3.28 -17.73
CA ILE A 16 10.33 -2.49 -17.48
C ILE A 16 10.03 -1.49 -16.37
N TYR A 17 10.77 -1.57 -15.26
CA TYR A 17 10.76 -0.53 -14.24
C TYR A 17 11.92 0.45 -14.47
N TYR A 18 11.57 1.72 -14.63
CA TYR A 18 12.56 2.79 -14.83
C TYR A 18 12.02 4.14 -14.33
N LYS A 19 12.83 4.87 -13.55
CA LYS A 19 12.50 6.24 -13.07
C LYS A 19 11.12 6.33 -12.42
N GLY A 20 10.78 5.36 -11.57
CA GLY A 20 9.51 5.35 -10.84
C GLY A 20 8.28 5.09 -11.69
N LYS A 21 8.44 4.45 -12.86
CA LYS A 21 7.34 4.03 -13.72
C LYS A 21 7.50 2.58 -14.17
N TYR A 22 6.37 1.90 -14.33
CA TYR A 22 6.28 0.59 -14.95
C TYR A 22 5.86 0.78 -16.41
N THR A 23 6.62 0.22 -17.34
CA THR A 23 6.27 0.22 -18.76
C THR A 23 5.92 -1.20 -19.16
N TYR A 24 4.74 -1.36 -19.76
CA TYR A 24 4.20 -2.63 -20.23
C TYR A 24 3.49 -2.38 -21.55
N ARG A 25 3.89 -3.10 -22.62
CA ARG A 25 3.32 -2.98 -23.98
C ARG A 25 3.18 -1.51 -24.44
N ASP A 26 4.30 -0.79 -24.43
CA ASP A 26 4.43 0.64 -24.80
C ASP A 26 3.61 1.64 -23.97
N LYS A 27 2.89 1.17 -22.95
CA LYS A 27 2.17 2.02 -22.00
C LYS A 27 2.99 2.18 -20.73
N SER A 28 3.13 3.44 -20.29
CA SER A 28 3.86 3.79 -19.08
C SER A 28 2.90 4.18 -17.95
N TYR A 29 3.03 3.50 -16.82
CA TYR A 29 2.19 3.63 -15.65
C TYR A 29 3.00 4.19 -14.48
N LYS A 30 2.41 5.11 -13.72
CA LYS A 30 2.97 5.49 -12.40
C LYS A 30 2.89 4.28 -11.47
N ILE A 31 3.81 4.15 -10.51
CA ILE A 31 3.83 3.03 -9.54
C ILE A 31 2.45 2.75 -8.95
N ARG A 32 1.77 3.79 -8.45
CA ARG A 32 0.45 3.66 -7.81
C ARG A 32 -0.62 3.13 -8.78
N GLU A 33 -0.55 3.53 -10.03
CA GLU A 33 -1.49 3.10 -11.07
C GLU A 33 -1.21 1.66 -11.49
N TRP A 34 0.06 1.28 -11.62
CA TRP A 34 0.42 -0.10 -11.90
C TRP A 34 -0.03 -1.04 -10.78
N TYR A 35 0.24 -0.66 -9.52
CA TYR A 35 -0.21 -1.42 -8.36
C TYR A 35 -1.73 -1.55 -8.27
N SER A 36 -2.47 -0.48 -8.57
CA SER A 36 -3.93 -0.53 -8.55
C SER A 36 -4.50 -1.42 -9.65
N LEU A 37 -3.86 -1.47 -10.83
CA LEU A 37 -4.21 -2.39 -11.90
C LEU A 37 -3.96 -3.84 -11.50
N CYS A 38 -2.76 -4.18 -11.02
CA CYS A 38 -2.40 -5.54 -10.61
C CYS A 38 -3.20 -6.06 -9.41
N ALA A 39 -3.69 -5.17 -8.53
CA ALA A 39 -4.54 -5.56 -7.40
C ALA A 39 -6.04 -5.63 -7.74
N SER A 40 -6.44 -5.26 -8.96
CA SER A 40 -7.85 -5.26 -9.38
C SER A 40 -8.14 -6.48 -10.24
N PHE A 41 -8.10 -7.65 -9.61
CA PHE A 41 -8.37 -8.93 -10.27
C PHE A 41 -9.77 -9.46 -9.93
N ARG A 42 -10.20 -10.47 -10.69
CA ARG A 42 -11.30 -11.38 -10.38
C ARG A 42 -10.79 -12.80 -10.63
N THR A 43 -11.16 -13.71 -9.76
CA THR A 43 -11.05 -15.14 -10.03
C THR A 43 -12.22 -15.49 -10.94
N PHE A 44 -11.96 -15.90 -12.17
CA PHE A 44 -13.02 -16.21 -13.14
C PHE A 44 -13.43 -17.69 -13.02
N ASN A 45 -12.45 -18.59 -12.90
CA ASN A 45 -12.57 -20.03 -12.65
C ASN A 45 -11.43 -20.50 -11.71
N GLU A 46 -11.41 -21.77 -11.30
CA GLU A 46 -10.31 -22.35 -10.47
C GLU A 46 -8.92 -22.30 -11.12
N GLU A 47 -8.84 -21.90 -12.39
CA GLU A 47 -7.62 -21.96 -13.22
C GLU A 47 -7.06 -20.58 -13.59
N GLU A 48 -7.87 -19.51 -13.55
CA GLU A 48 -7.46 -18.22 -14.11
C GLU A 48 -7.76 -17.02 -13.20
N ILE A 49 -6.73 -16.19 -13.01
CA ILE A 49 -6.85 -14.85 -12.42
C ILE A 49 -6.92 -13.82 -13.54
N GLU A 50 -8.09 -13.21 -13.72
CA GLU A 50 -8.30 -12.17 -14.73
C GLU A 50 -8.12 -10.78 -14.11
N LEU A 51 -7.31 -9.95 -14.75
CA LEU A 51 -7.18 -8.54 -14.38
C LEU A 51 -8.31 -7.74 -15.02
N ARG A 52 -9.14 -7.06 -14.20
CA ARG A 52 -10.33 -6.33 -14.68
C ARG A 52 -10.03 -5.22 -15.69
N TYR A 53 -8.79 -4.76 -15.77
CA TYR A 53 -8.39 -3.56 -16.51
C TYR A 53 -7.15 -3.77 -17.37
N LEU A 54 -6.65 -5.00 -17.48
CA LEU A 54 -5.53 -5.36 -18.33
C LEU A 54 -5.97 -6.50 -19.26
N PRO A 55 -5.85 -6.33 -20.58
CA PRO A 55 -6.41 -7.28 -21.55
C PRO A 55 -5.64 -8.60 -21.68
N PHE A 56 -4.63 -8.86 -20.84
CA PHE A 56 -3.73 -10.00 -20.97
C PHE A 56 -3.41 -10.62 -19.61
N ASN A 57 -3.18 -11.94 -19.63
CA ASN A 57 -2.82 -12.74 -18.47
C ASN A 57 -1.38 -12.42 -18.05
N ILE A 58 -1.25 -11.83 -16.86
CA ILE A 58 0.02 -11.63 -16.17
C ILE A 58 0.20 -12.80 -15.21
N SER A 59 1.41 -13.37 -15.15
CA SER A 59 1.67 -14.52 -14.28
C SER A 59 1.24 -14.24 -12.82
N PRO A 60 0.52 -15.17 -12.16
CA PRO A 60 0.15 -15.12 -10.75
C PRO A 60 1.34 -14.83 -9.83
N SER A 61 2.52 -15.35 -10.14
CA SER A 61 3.76 -15.06 -9.41
C SER A 61 4.08 -13.57 -9.36
N TYR A 62 4.00 -12.90 -10.52
CA TYR A 62 4.21 -11.47 -10.61
C TYR A 62 3.10 -10.68 -9.93
N LEU A 63 1.85 -11.08 -10.11
CA LEU A 63 0.70 -10.46 -9.47
C LEU A 63 0.78 -10.53 -7.95
N LYS A 64 1.22 -11.66 -7.39
CA LYS A 64 1.48 -11.83 -5.97
C LYS A 64 2.56 -10.86 -5.48
N GLU A 65 3.68 -10.75 -6.19
CA GLU A 65 4.76 -9.82 -5.83
C GLU A 65 4.26 -8.37 -5.82
N MET A 66 3.53 -7.96 -6.87
CA MET A 66 2.98 -6.60 -6.98
C MET A 66 1.93 -6.33 -5.90
N TYR A 67 1.07 -7.30 -5.59
CA TYR A 67 0.08 -7.19 -4.54
C TYR A 67 0.72 -6.99 -3.16
N ILE A 68 1.74 -7.77 -2.82
CA ILE A 68 2.48 -7.63 -1.56
C ILE A 68 3.12 -6.23 -1.46
N LYS A 69 3.78 -5.77 -2.53
CA LYS A 69 4.38 -4.42 -2.58
C LYS A 69 3.33 -3.32 -2.43
N ASN A 70 2.20 -3.46 -3.13
CA ASN A 70 1.08 -2.55 -3.05
C ASN A 70 0.57 -2.44 -1.62
N VAL A 71 0.27 -3.58 -0.96
CA VAL A 71 -0.21 -3.62 0.42
C VAL A 71 0.79 -2.95 1.37
N ARG A 72 2.08 -3.26 1.25
CA ARG A 72 3.13 -2.67 2.10
C ARG A 72 3.19 -1.15 1.95
N ILE A 73 3.20 -0.66 0.71
CA ILE A 73 3.34 0.77 0.42
C ILE A 73 2.08 1.55 0.79
N ALA A 74 0.89 1.04 0.43
CA ALA A 74 -0.37 1.68 0.78
C ALA A 74 -0.56 1.72 2.30
N THR A 75 -0.29 0.62 3.01
CA THR A 75 -0.36 0.58 4.49
C THR A 75 0.64 1.55 5.13
N PHE A 76 1.85 1.67 4.58
CA PHE A 76 2.82 2.65 5.08
C PHE A 76 2.27 4.07 5.00
N TYR A 77 1.77 4.48 3.82
CA TYR A 77 1.27 5.84 3.64
C TYR A 77 -0.06 6.13 4.34
N SER A 78 -0.93 5.14 4.49
CA SER A 78 -2.26 5.35 5.08
C SER A 78 -2.30 5.13 6.60
N VAL A 79 -1.33 4.42 7.18
CA VAL A 79 -1.35 4.04 8.59
C VAL A 79 -0.04 4.43 9.29
N ILE A 80 1.09 3.94 8.80
CA ILE A 80 2.38 4.09 9.51
C ILE A 80 2.90 5.54 9.48
N ALA A 81 2.85 6.19 8.32
CA ALA A 81 3.30 7.57 8.19
C ALA A 81 2.44 8.55 9.00
N PRO A 82 1.09 8.49 8.96
CA PRO A 82 0.24 9.25 9.87
C PRO A 82 0.54 8.97 11.34
N LEU A 83 0.70 7.70 11.72
CA LEU A 83 1.05 7.31 13.09
C LEU A 83 2.32 8.01 13.58
N ILE A 84 3.40 7.93 12.80
CA ILE A 84 4.67 8.58 13.12
C ILE A 84 4.50 10.10 13.19
N PHE A 85 3.78 10.70 12.23
CA PHE A 85 3.55 12.14 12.19
C PHE A 85 2.81 12.64 13.43
N PHE A 86 1.68 12.01 13.79
CA PHE A 86 0.90 12.40 14.96
C PHE A 86 1.68 12.23 16.26
N PHE A 87 2.46 11.15 16.36
CA PHE A 87 3.30 10.92 17.54
C PHE A 87 4.41 11.97 17.68
N LEU A 88 5.17 12.22 16.61
CA LEU A 88 6.25 13.21 16.63
C LEU A 88 5.74 14.64 16.81
N ALA A 89 4.65 15.00 16.14
CA ALA A 89 3.99 16.28 16.36
C ALA A 89 3.52 16.39 17.82
N GLY A 90 2.86 15.36 18.36
CA GLY A 90 2.45 15.32 19.76
C GLY A 90 3.61 15.55 20.74
N LEU A 91 4.74 14.87 20.53
CA LEU A 91 5.96 15.07 21.33
C LEU A 91 6.51 16.50 21.21
N PHE A 92 6.53 17.07 20.01
CA PHE A 92 6.94 18.46 19.81
C PHE A 92 6.08 19.41 20.64
N PHE A 93 4.76 19.24 20.63
CA PHE A 93 3.81 20.05 21.39
C PHE A 93 3.91 19.84 22.92
N LEU A 94 4.52 18.76 23.40
CA LEU A 94 4.78 18.54 24.83
C LEU A 94 6.13 19.12 25.27
N ILE A 95 7.16 19.05 24.43
CA ILE A 95 8.55 19.37 24.82
C ILE A 95 8.90 20.84 24.58
N VAL A 96 8.39 21.43 23.50
CA VAL A 96 8.81 22.74 23.01
C VAL A 96 8.19 23.95 23.74
N PRO A 97 6.93 23.93 24.21
CA PRO A 97 6.32 25.10 24.85
C PRO A 97 7.11 25.68 26.05
N PRO A 98 7.74 24.88 26.93
CA PRO A 98 8.65 25.39 27.97
C PRO A 98 9.77 26.28 27.46
N MET A 99 10.22 26.10 26.22
CA MET A 99 11.35 26.81 25.62
C MET A 99 10.93 28.10 24.89
N ILE A 100 9.67 28.21 24.46
CA ILE A 100 9.20 29.30 23.58
C ILE A 100 8.34 30.32 24.33
N THR A 101 7.57 29.89 25.32
CA THR A 101 6.68 30.78 26.07
C THR A 101 6.91 30.65 27.57
N THR A 102 6.81 31.75 28.30
CA THR A 102 6.83 31.78 29.76
C THR A 102 5.42 31.74 30.36
N GLU A 103 4.39 32.06 29.56
CA GLU A 103 3.00 32.12 29.99
C GLU A 103 2.41 30.74 30.27
N GLN A 104 1.87 30.57 31.47
CA GLN A 104 1.36 29.28 31.93
C GLN A 104 0.09 28.84 31.18
N ASN A 105 -0.84 29.75 30.90
CA ASN A 105 -2.07 29.46 30.17
C ASN A 105 -1.75 28.96 28.74
N SER A 106 -0.85 29.65 28.05
CA SER A 106 -0.39 29.27 26.71
C SER A 106 0.21 27.85 26.71
N LYS A 107 1.10 27.52 27.67
CA LYS A 107 1.67 26.16 27.82
C LYS A 107 0.62 25.06 27.97
N ILE A 108 -0.42 25.31 28.77
CA ILE A 108 -1.49 24.34 29.01
C ILE A 108 -2.19 23.97 27.70
N TYR A 109 -2.48 24.94 26.83
CA TYR A 109 -3.10 24.66 25.53
C TYR A 109 -2.23 23.77 24.64
N TYR A 110 -0.92 24.04 24.57
CA TYR A 110 0.01 23.20 23.80
C TYR A 110 0.06 21.77 24.35
N TYR A 111 0.06 21.60 25.68
CA TYR A 111 0.09 20.27 26.30
C TYR A 111 -1.18 19.47 26.02
N ILE A 112 -2.35 20.11 26.14
CA ILE A 112 -3.63 19.49 25.82
C ILE A 112 -3.63 19.04 24.35
N PHE A 113 -3.20 19.91 23.44
CA PHE A 113 -3.13 19.59 22.02
C PHE A 113 -2.14 18.45 21.73
N GLY A 114 -0.95 18.49 22.33
CA GLY A 114 0.06 17.43 22.22
C GLY A 114 -0.45 16.08 22.72
N ALA A 115 -1.15 16.07 23.86
CA ALA A 115 -1.77 14.87 24.41
C ALA A 115 -2.84 14.29 23.47
N PHE A 116 -3.68 15.13 22.84
CA PHE A 116 -4.65 14.69 21.84
C PHE A 116 -4.00 14.09 20.60
N LEU A 117 -2.90 14.68 20.09
CA LEU A 117 -2.16 14.13 18.96
C LEU A 117 -1.56 12.76 19.29
N ILE A 118 -0.98 12.61 20.49
CA ILE A 118 -0.47 11.32 20.97
C ILE A 118 -1.59 10.30 21.11
N LEU A 119 -2.74 10.67 21.68
CA LEU A 119 -3.90 9.79 21.78
C LEU A 119 -4.37 9.34 20.39
N GLY A 120 -4.44 10.26 19.42
CA GLY A 120 -4.75 9.95 18.02
C GLY A 120 -3.77 8.95 17.41
N SER A 121 -2.47 9.09 17.72
CA SER A 121 -1.46 8.13 17.28
C SER A 121 -1.72 6.72 17.84
N PHE A 122 -2.10 6.60 19.12
CA PHE A 122 -2.44 5.30 19.71
C PHE A 122 -3.67 4.67 19.05
N ILE A 123 -4.70 5.44 18.71
CA ILE A 123 -5.88 4.94 17.99
C ILE A 123 -5.47 4.33 16.64
N ILE A 124 -4.62 5.02 15.87
CA ILE A 124 -4.11 4.53 14.58
C ILE A 124 -3.26 3.27 14.79
N PHE A 125 -2.42 3.24 15.84
CA PHE A 125 -1.61 2.09 16.20
C PHE A 125 -2.45 0.85 16.54
N PHE A 126 -3.52 1.00 17.32
CA PHE A 126 -4.44 -0.11 17.62
C PHE A 126 -5.12 -0.64 16.36
N GLN A 127 -5.52 0.24 15.44
CA GLN A 127 -6.07 -0.19 14.15
C GLN A 127 -5.06 -1.00 13.33
N TYR A 128 -3.78 -0.60 13.34
CA TYR A 128 -2.70 -1.37 12.72
C TYR A 128 -2.49 -2.74 13.38
N LEU A 129 -2.47 -2.79 14.72
CA LEU A 129 -2.31 -4.03 15.49
C LEU A 129 -3.45 -5.03 15.24
N LEU A 130 -4.68 -4.54 15.09
CA LEU A 130 -5.86 -5.34 14.72
C LEU A 130 -5.77 -5.89 13.28
N GLY A 131 -4.66 -5.65 12.59
CA GLY A 131 -4.37 -6.23 11.28
C GLY A 131 -5.06 -5.50 10.14
N LYS A 132 -5.48 -4.23 10.33
CA LYS A 132 -5.95 -3.40 9.22
C LYS A 132 -4.76 -3.02 8.35
N ARG A 133 -4.80 -3.46 7.11
CA ARG A 133 -3.85 -3.11 6.06
C ARG A 133 -4.59 -2.30 5.00
N SER A 134 -3.85 -1.66 4.11
CA SER A 134 -4.41 -0.96 2.97
C SER A 134 -3.74 -1.39 1.68
N CYS A 135 -4.47 -1.36 0.58
CA CYS A 135 -3.96 -1.53 -0.79
C CYS A 135 -4.59 -0.48 -1.72
N PHE A 136 -3.88 -0.17 -2.81
CA PHE A 136 -4.44 0.58 -3.92
C PHE A 136 -5.23 -0.36 -4.82
N ILE A 137 -6.48 -0.02 -5.11
CA ILE A 137 -7.31 -0.72 -6.09
C ILE A 137 -7.87 0.26 -7.11
N LYS A 138 -8.15 -0.23 -8.30
CA LYS A 138 -8.84 0.50 -9.34
C LYS A 138 -10.31 0.09 -9.29
N ILE A 139 -11.19 1.05 -9.02
CA ILE A 139 -12.64 0.85 -9.12
C ILE A 139 -13.14 1.75 -10.24
N ARG A 140 -13.68 1.14 -11.30
CA ARG A 140 -14.11 1.82 -12.52
C ARG A 140 -12.95 2.65 -13.11
N ARG A 141 -13.03 3.98 -13.03
CA ARG A 141 -12.01 4.91 -13.55
C ARG A 141 -11.14 5.55 -12.46
N ALA A 142 -11.33 5.19 -11.19
CA ALA A 142 -10.65 5.83 -10.06
C ALA A 142 -9.74 4.86 -9.28
N ASN A 143 -8.55 5.35 -8.92
CA ASN A 143 -7.66 4.67 -7.99
C ASN A 143 -8.07 5.02 -6.55
N ARG A 144 -8.36 4.02 -5.73
CA ARG A 144 -8.83 4.20 -4.35
C ARG A 144 -7.98 3.37 -3.38
N TYR A 145 -7.88 3.84 -2.15
CA TYR A 145 -7.43 3.00 -1.05
C TYR A 145 -8.55 2.05 -0.68
N HIS A 146 -8.18 0.82 -0.40
CA HIS A 146 -9.07 -0.19 0.14
C HIS A 146 -8.43 -0.76 1.38
N PHE A 147 -9.19 -0.78 2.48
CA PHE A 147 -8.74 -1.39 3.72
C PHE A 147 -9.09 -2.86 3.70
N ILE A 148 -8.09 -3.69 4.00
CA ILE A 148 -8.21 -5.14 4.07
C ILE A 148 -7.80 -5.61 5.44
N THR A 149 -8.45 -6.66 5.92
CA THR A 149 -8.10 -7.38 7.14
C THR A 149 -6.91 -8.30 6.90
N LYS A 150 -6.29 -8.77 7.98
CA LYS A 150 -5.24 -9.80 7.92
C LYS A 150 -5.76 -11.09 7.27
N LYS A 151 -7.02 -11.47 7.54
CA LYS A 151 -7.66 -12.66 6.98
C LYS A 151 -7.83 -12.54 5.46
N GLU A 152 -8.42 -11.44 4.99
CA GLU A 152 -8.58 -11.18 3.55
C GLU A 152 -7.23 -11.13 2.83
N TYR A 153 -6.21 -10.52 3.45
CA TYR A 153 -4.87 -10.52 2.88
C TYR A 153 -4.30 -11.93 2.72
N GLN A 154 -4.43 -12.79 3.74
CA GLN A 154 -3.95 -14.17 3.69
C GLN A 154 -4.72 -15.01 2.67
N GLU A 155 -6.04 -14.81 2.57
CA GLU A 155 -6.89 -15.48 1.60
C GLU A 155 -6.49 -15.13 0.17
N ILE A 156 -6.26 -13.84 -0.11
CA ILE A 156 -5.76 -13.38 -1.42
C ILE A 156 -4.39 -13.98 -1.74
N LEU A 157 -3.46 -14.02 -0.76
CA LEU A 157 -2.17 -14.67 -0.99
C LEU A 157 -2.30 -16.16 -1.29
N ARG A 158 -3.20 -16.86 -0.60
CA ARG A 158 -3.47 -18.28 -0.82
C ARG A 158 -4.05 -18.51 -2.21
N ILE A 159 -4.93 -17.64 -2.69
CA ILE A 159 -5.45 -17.70 -4.07
C ILE A 159 -4.28 -17.63 -5.05
N PHE A 160 -3.35 -16.67 -4.88
CA PHE A 160 -2.17 -16.62 -5.76
C PHE A 160 -1.31 -17.89 -5.67
N ASP A 161 -1.08 -18.43 -4.48
CA ASP A 161 -0.27 -19.65 -4.30
C ASP A 161 -0.85 -20.86 -5.04
N ILE A 162 -2.17 -21.07 -4.96
CA ILE A 162 -2.85 -22.15 -5.69
C ILE A 162 -2.61 -22.03 -7.20
N HIS A 163 -2.68 -20.81 -7.75
CA HIS A 163 -2.50 -20.61 -9.19
C HIS A 163 -1.02 -20.70 -9.62
N ILE A 164 -0.08 -20.32 -8.74
CA ILE A 164 1.36 -20.46 -8.98
C ILE A 164 1.78 -21.94 -9.00
N GLU A 165 1.17 -22.78 -8.15
CA GLU A 165 1.42 -24.23 -8.16
C GLU A 165 0.91 -24.86 -9.45
N LYS A 166 -0.31 -24.51 -9.88
CA LYS A 166 -0.90 -25.00 -11.13
C LYS A 166 -0.12 -24.60 -12.39
N GLU A 167 0.51 -23.43 -12.44
CA GLU A 167 1.38 -23.03 -13.57
C GLU A 167 2.63 -23.92 -13.74
N LYS A 168 2.99 -24.71 -12.71
CA LYS A 168 4.18 -25.58 -12.73
C LYS A 168 3.89 -27.04 -13.05
N GLU A 169 2.62 -27.45 -13.02
CA GLU A 169 2.15 -28.79 -13.40
C GLU A 169 1.97 -28.90 -14.91
#